data_AF-A0A2K3KI63-F1
#
_entry.id   AF-A0A2K3KI63-F1
#
_cell.length_a   1.000
_cell.length_b   1.000
_cell.length_c   1.000
_cell.angle_alpha   90.00
_cell.angle_beta   90.00
_cell.angle_gamma   90.00
#
_symmetry.space_group_name_H-M   'P 1'
#
loop_
_entity.id
_entity.type
_entity.pdbx_description
1 polymer ?
#
loop_
_entity_poly.entity_id
_entity_poly.type
_entity_poly.pdbx_seq_one_letter_code
_entity_poly.pdbx_strand_id
1 'polypeptide(L)'
;LFTIVEEAGAVNWEVHTPAEGERICSPYTEGCFTMYEMAFKEMGYRLPFNNLEAEIFGRLKVAPSQLHPNSLAFIRAYQILCRYLEVEA
;
A
#
# COMPACT_ATOMS: atom_id res chain seq x y z
N LEU A 1 15.87 -10.43 0.78
CA LEU A 1 15.33 -11.29 1.86
C LEU A 1 14.88 -10.37 2.98
N PHE A 2 13.63 -9.93 2.95
CA PHE A 2 13.01 -9.22 4.07
C PHE A 2 11.87 -10.10 4.56
N THR A 3 12.04 -10.60 5.77
CA THR A 3 11.11 -11.47 6.47
C THR A 3 10.29 -10.61 7.41
N ILE A 4 9.00 -10.42 7.11
CA ILE A 4 7.94 -10.09 8.08
C ILE A 4 6.73 -10.89 7.57
N VAL A 5 6.54 -12.14 7.98
CA VAL A 5 5.93 -12.59 9.25
C VAL A 5 4.55 -11.94 9.43
N GLU A 6 3.54 -12.48 8.74
CA GLU A 6 2.21 -12.53 9.34
C GLU A 6 2.32 -13.45 10.57
N GLU A 7 2.70 -12.90 11.72
CA GLU A 7 2.21 -13.46 12.97
C GLU A 7 0.75 -13.06 13.03
N ALA A 8 -0.13 -14.05 12.85
CA ALA A 8 -1.56 -13.89 12.99
C ALA A 8 -1.88 -13.18 14.32
N GLY A 9 -2.15 -11.87 14.27
CA GLY A 9 -2.55 -11.07 15.45
C GLY A 9 -1.72 -9.82 15.74
N ALA A 10 -0.56 -9.59 15.11
CA ALA A 10 0.23 -8.37 15.36
C ALA A 10 -0.02 -7.31 14.26
N VAL A 11 -0.74 -6.25 14.60
CA VAL A 11 -0.87 -5.07 13.74
C VAL A 11 0.45 -4.30 13.80
N ASN A 12 1.24 -4.33 12.73
CA ASN A 12 2.54 -3.64 12.62
C ASN A 12 2.42 -2.19 12.11
N TRP A 13 1.24 -1.59 12.22
CA TRP A 13 0.92 -0.24 11.76
C TRP A 13 -0.04 0.45 12.72
N GLU A 14 0.05 1.77 12.79
CA GLU A 14 -0.82 2.61 13.61
C GLU A 14 -1.50 3.66 12.72
N VAL A 15 -2.77 3.98 13.00
CA VAL A 15 -3.48 5.08 12.35
C VAL A 15 -3.14 6.36 13.08
N HIS A 16 -2.59 7.33 12.36
CA HIS A 16 -2.39 8.67 12.87
C HIS A 16 -3.34 9.65 12.18
N THR A 17 -3.97 10.53 12.97
CA THR A 17 -4.65 11.70 12.44
C THR A 17 -3.59 12.72 12.00
N PRO A 18 -3.64 13.26 10.78
CA PRO A 18 -2.71 14.30 10.34
C PRO A 18 -2.68 15.49 11.29
N ALA A 19 -1.49 16.06 11.52
CA ALA A 19 -1.33 17.27 12.31
C ALA A 19 -1.92 18.50 11.58
N GLU A 20 -2.10 19.60 12.30
CA GLU A 20 -2.59 20.84 11.70
C GLU A 20 -1.66 21.32 10.58
N GLY A 21 -2.23 21.54 9.39
CA GLY A 21 -1.48 21.93 8.19
C GLY A 21 -0.96 20.76 7.35
N GLU A 22 -0.96 19.54 7.86
CA GLU A 22 -0.61 18.35 7.08
C GLU A 22 -1.74 17.97 6.11
N ARG A 23 -1.37 17.80 4.86
CA ARG A 23 -2.24 17.33 3.77
C ARG A 23 -1.93 15.87 3.45
N ILE A 24 -2.90 15.19 2.84
CA ILE A 24 -2.74 13.81 2.35
C ILE A 24 -1.49 13.66 1.47
N CYS A 25 -1.17 14.65 0.63
CA CYS A 25 0.01 14.64 -0.24
C CYS A 25 1.30 15.19 0.40
N SER A 26 1.32 15.44 1.70
CA SER A 26 2.52 15.94 2.38
C SER A 26 3.60 14.86 2.45
N PRO A 27 4.88 15.25 2.48
CA PRO A 27 5.94 14.33 2.83
C PRO A 27 5.85 14.03 4.33
N TYR A 28 5.67 12.76 4.68
CA TYR A 28 5.73 12.27 6.06
C TYR A 28 7.12 11.70 6.33
N THR A 29 7.64 11.88 7.55
CA THR A 29 8.95 11.34 7.98
C THR A 29 8.79 9.97 8.66
N GLU A 30 9.90 9.33 9.01
CA GLU A 30 9.92 8.12 9.87
C GLU A 30 9.18 6.89 9.31
N GLY A 31 9.05 6.79 7.99
CA GLY A 31 8.37 5.66 7.34
C GLY A 31 6.84 5.76 7.35
N CYS A 32 6.29 6.89 7.77
CA CYS A 32 4.87 7.17 7.66
C CYS A 32 4.48 7.53 6.22
N PHE A 33 3.27 7.17 5.83
CA PHE A 33 2.64 7.58 4.58
C PHE A 33 1.13 7.60 4.78
N THR A 34 0.43 8.37 3.95
CA THR A 34 -1.04 8.40 3.95
C THR A 34 -1.58 7.36 2.97
N MET A 35 -2.74 6.78 3.32
CA MET A 35 -3.42 5.81 2.47
C MET A 35 -4.93 5.85 2.70
N TYR A 36 -5.70 5.44 1.69
CA TYR A 36 -7.13 5.24 1.83
C TYR A 36 -7.42 4.02 2.71
N GLU A 37 -8.30 4.16 3.70
CA GLU A 37 -8.72 3.04 4.55
C GLU A 37 -9.31 1.88 3.73
N MET A 38 -10.05 2.19 2.67
CA MET A 38 -10.64 1.20 1.76
C MET A 38 -9.59 0.32 1.07
N ALA A 39 -8.35 0.80 0.88
CA ALA A 39 -7.31 -0.01 0.26
C ALA A 39 -7.01 -1.27 1.10
N PHE A 40 -7.05 -1.15 2.43
CA PHE A 40 -6.86 -2.27 3.33
C PHE A 40 -8.15 -3.06 3.55
N LYS A 41 -9.27 -2.36 3.81
CA LYS A 41 -10.55 -3.01 4.16
C LYS A 41 -11.21 -3.72 2.99
N GLU A 42 -11.16 -3.12 1.79
CA GLU A 42 -11.96 -3.56 0.63
C GLU A 42 -11.08 -4.11 -0.49
N MET A 43 -9.92 -3.49 -0.75
CA MET A 43 -9.04 -3.91 -1.85
C MET A 43 -8.00 -4.98 -1.44
N GLY A 44 -7.82 -5.22 -0.14
CA GLY A 44 -6.96 -6.28 0.37
C GLY A 44 -5.46 -6.03 0.25
N TYR A 45 -5.04 -4.76 0.21
CA TYR A 45 -3.63 -4.40 0.41
C TYR A 45 -3.18 -4.79 1.83
N ARG A 46 -1.90 -5.08 1.98
CA ARG A 46 -1.28 -5.48 3.27
C ARG A 46 0.07 -4.80 3.43
N LEU A 47 0.51 -4.63 4.68
CA LEU A 47 1.82 -4.11 5.03
C LEU A 47 2.73 -5.20 5.61
N PRO A 48 4.04 -5.18 5.30
CA PRO A 48 4.66 -4.32 4.29
C PRO A 48 4.12 -4.64 2.88
N PHE A 49 4.09 -3.63 2.00
CA PHE A 49 3.71 -3.84 0.60
C PHE A 49 4.60 -4.91 -0.04
N ASN A 50 4.06 -5.70 -0.97
CA ASN A 50 4.89 -6.66 -1.71
C ASN A 50 5.81 -5.92 -2.70
N ASN A 51 6.77 -6.67 -3.27
CA ASN A 51 7.79 -6.10 -4.16
C ASN A 51 7.18 -5.33 -5.33
N LEU A 52 6.14 -5.86 -5.98
CA LEU A 52 5.47 -5.19 -7.09
C LEU A 52 4.84 -3.86 -6.66
N GLU A 53 4.06 -3.86 -5.58
CA GLU A 53 3.43 -2.65 -5.04
C GLU A 53 4.47 -1.60 -4.67
N ALA A 54 5.50 -2.00 -3.93
CA ALA A 54 6.60 -1.13 -3.53
C ALA A 54 7.35 -0.55 -4.75
N GLU A 55 7.61 -1.37 -5.77
CA GLU A 55 8.23 -0.91 -7.01
C GLU A 55 7.34 0.06 -7.79
N ILE A 56 6.03 -0.18 -7.89
CA ILE A 56 5.10 0.73 -8.58
C ILE A 56 5.09 2.09 -7.88
N PHE A 57 4.88 2.12 -6.57
CA PHE A 57 4.90 3.38 -5.81
C PHE A 57 6.26 4.09 -5.92
N GLY A 58 7.35 3.34 -5.82
CA GLY A 58 8.72 3.87 -5.95
C GLY A 58 9.02 4.45 -7.33
N ARG A 59 8.62 3.77 -8.42
CA ARG A 59 8.81 4.24 -9.80
C ARG A 59 7.99 5.47 -10.12
N LEU A 60 6.75 5.52 -9.63
CA LEU A 60 5.87 6.68 -9.82
C LEU A 60 6.29 7.88 -8.95
N LYS A 61 7.10 7.66 -7.91
CA LYS A 61 7.53 8.68 -6.94
C LYS A 61 6.34 9.40 -6.30
N VAL A 62 5.30 8.64 -6.00
CA VAL A 62 4.08 9.15 -5.36
C VAL A 62 3.83 8.40 -4.05
N ALA A 63 3.24 9.09 -3.08
CA ALA A 63 2.66 8.43 -1.92
C ALA A 63 1.47 7.55 -2.37
N PRO A 64 1.21 6.41 -1.71
CA PRO A 64 0.09 5.53 -2.06
C PRO A 64 -1.26 6.24 -2.15
N SER A 65 -1.53 7.23 -1.30
CA SER A 65 -2.75 8.07 -1.32
C SER A 65 -2.89 8.99 -2.53
N GLN A 66 -1.82 9.28 -3.27
CA GLN A 66 -1.88 10.11 -4.48
C GLN A 66 -2.38 9.32 -5.69
N LEU A 67 -2.37 7.99 -5.65
CA LEU A 67 -3.02 7.18 -6.66
C LEU A 67 -4.54 7.18 -6.45
N HIS A 68 -5.28 7.45 -7.52
CA HIS A 68 -6.72 7.35 -7.50
C HIS A 68 -7.16 5.93 -7.08
N PRO A 69 -8.23 5.75 -6.28
CA PRO A 69 -8.72 4.43 -5.86
C PRO A 69 -8.87 3.41 -7.00
N ASN A 70 -9.35 3.83 -8.17
CA ASN A 70 -9.41 2.97 -9.36
C ASN A 70 -8.04 2.45 -9.82
N SER A 71 -6.98 3.25 -9.70
CA SER A 71 -5.62 2.82 -10.03
C SER A 71 -5.12 1.78 -9.03
N LEU A 72 -5.41 1.96 -7.74
CA LEU A 72 -5.11 0.97 -6.70
C LEU A 72 -5.88 -0.34 -6.95
N ALA A 73 -7.15 -0.26 -7.34
CA ALA A 73 -7.93 -1.43 -7.74
C ALA A 73 -7.33 -2.14 -8.96
N PHE A 74 -6.80 -1.39 -9.93
CA PHE A 74 -6.14 -1.96 -11.11
C PHE A 74 -4.87 -2.73 -10.77
N ILE A 75 -3.99 -2.16 -9.93
CA ILE A 75 -2.79 -2.85 -9.43
C ILE A 75 -3.19 -4.17 -8.76
N ARG A 76 -4.26 -4.15 -7.94
CA ARG A 76 -4.75 -5.34 -7.28
C ARG A 76 -5.32 -6.37 -8.26
N ALA A 77 -6.12 -5.94 -9.23
CA ALA A 77 -6.69 -6.81 -10.25
C ALA A 77 -5.61 -7.47 -11.10
N TYR A 78 -4.52 -6.75 -11.43
CA TYR A 78 -3.36 -7.30 -12.13
C TYR A 78 -2.70 -8.45 -11.35
N GLN A 79 -2.46 -8.27 -10.05
CA GLN A 79 -1.91 -9.35 -9.21
C GLN A 79 -2.81 -10.58 -9.15
N ILE A 80 -4.13 -10.39 -9.06
CA ILE A 80 -5.09 -11.49 -9.06
C ILE A 80 -5.07 -12.23 -10.40
N LEU A 81 -4.99 -11.48 -11.51
CA LEU A 81 -4.89 -12.05 -12.85
C LEU A 81 -3.60 -12.86 -13.03
N CYS A 82 -2.44 -12.32 -12.62
CA CYS A 82 -1.17 -13.05 -12.68
C CYS A 82 -1.23 -14.35 -11.87
N ARG A 83 -1.81 -14.32 -10.67
CA ARG A 83 -2.01 -15.51 -9.85
C ARG A 83 -2.91 -16.55 -10.52
N TYR A 84 -4.01 -16.11 -11.15
CA TYR A 84 -4.91 -16.98 -11.89
C TYR A 84 -4.23 -17.64 -13.10
N LEU A 85 -3.34 -16.90 -13.77
CA LEU A 85 -2.57 -17.38 -14.92
C LEU A 85 -1.28 -18.13 -14.53
N GLU A 86 -0.99 -18.26 -13.25
CA GLU A 86 0.25 -18.88 -12.73
C GLU A 86 1.55 -18.23 -13.24
N VAL A 87 1.53 -16.90 -13.41
CA VAL A 87 2.70 -16.09 -13.79
C VAL A 87 3.11 -15.15 -12.65
N GLU A 88 4.38 -14.75 -12.64
CA GLU A 88 4.89 -13.74 -11.71
C GLU A 88 4.33 -12.35 -12.05
N ALA A 89 3.99 -11.58 -11.02
CA ALA A 89 3.44 -10.23 -11.13
C ALA A 89 4.53 -9.18 -10.92
#